data_AF-A0A9D0ZKM2-F1
#
_entry.id   AF-A0A9D0ZKM2-F1
#
_cell.length_a   1.000
_cell.length_b   1.000
_cell.length_c   1.000
_cell.angle_alpha   90.00
_cell.angle_beta   90.00
_cell.angle_gamma   90.00
#
_symmetry.space_group_name_H-M   'P 1'
#
loop_
_entity.id
_entity.type
_entity.pdbx_description
1 polymer ?
#
loop_
_entity_poly.entity_id
_entity_poly.type
_entity_poly.pdbx_seq_one_letter_code
_entity_poly.pdbx_strand_id
1 'polypeptide(L)' 'MATTKAQQRAVNKYIKKNYDSLRIVVPKGRKAEIEAYARAAGESVNGLVNALLRERLGQSEEEWKRGESDGEDL' A
#
# COMPACT_ATOMS: atom_id res chain seq x y z
N MET A 1 3.30 19.96 16.64
CA MET A 1 4.69 19.56 16.97
C MET A 1 5.44 19.35 15.66
N ALA A 2 6.62 19.98 15.48
CA ALA A 2 7.41 19.81 14.26
C ALA A 2 8.31 18.57 14.41
N THR A 3 8.19 17.60 13.50
CA THR A 3 9.08 16.44 13.45
C THR A 3 10.48 16.88 13.05
N THR A 4 11.50 16.36 13.74
CA THR A 4 12.89 16.70 13.44
C THR A 4 13.35 16.05 12.14
N LYS A 5 14.36 16.63 11.48
CA LYS A 5 14.95 16.04 10.27
C LYS A 5 15.48 14.61 10.51
N ALA A 6 15.91 14.30 11.74
CA ALA A 6 16.35 12.97 12.12
C ALA A 6 15.18 11.96 12.15
N GLN A 7 14.03 12.36 12.71
CA GLN A 7 12.81 11.53 12.72
C GLN A 7 12.30 11.26 11.30
N GLN A 8 12.31 12.27 10.42
CA GLN A 8 11.89 12.10 9.02
C GLN A 8 12.80 11.11 8.27
N ARG A 9 14.12 11.16 8.49
CA ARG A 9 15.07 10.20 7.90
C ARG A 9 14.83 8.77 8.39
N ALA A 10 14.57 8.58 9.68
CA ALA A 10 14.29 7.27 10.25
C ALA A 10 12.99 6.67 9.66
N VAL A 11 11.93 7.46 9.57
CA VAL A 11 10.65 7.05 8.95
C VAL A 11 10.84 6.69 7.48
N ASN A 12 11.55 7.52 6.71
CA ASN A 12 11.79 7.24 5.29
C ASN A 12 12.63 5.96 5.08
N LYS A 13 13.62 5.70 5.95
CA LYS A 13 14.40 4.46 5.93
C LYS A 13 13.52 3.25 6.19
N TYR A 14 12.63 3.33 7.17
CA TYR A 14 11.68 2.25 7.49
C TYR A 14 10.72 2.01 6.33
N ILE A 15 10.11 3.06 5.77
CA ILE A 15 9.19 2.94 4.63
C ILE A 15 9.88 2.26 3.45
N LYS A 16 11.09 2.71 3.09
CA LYS A 16 11.85 2.14 1.98
C LYS A 16 12.28 0.68 2.20
N LYS A 17 12.53 0.27 3.45
CA LYS A 17 12.92 -1.12 3.77
C LYS A 17 11.72 -2.07 3.71
N ASN A 18 10.54 -1.63 4.15
CA ASN A 18 9.41 -2.54 4.44
C ASN A 18 8.25 -2.44 3.44
N TYR A 19 8.22 -1.40 2.61
CA TYR A 19 7.09 -1.17 1.70
C TYR A 19 7.57 -0.73 0.31
N ASP A 20 7.05 -1.39 -0.71
CA ASP A 20 7.11 -0.90 -2.08
C ASP A 20 6.00 0.11 -2.33
N SER A 21 6.37 1.38 -2.49
CA SER A 21 5.42 2.46 -2.78
C SER A 21 5.13 2.57 -4.28
N LEU A 22 3.89 2.37 -4.69
CA LEU A 22 3.45 2.51 -6.08
C LEU A 22 2.68 3.81 -6.29
N ARG A 23 3.09 4.63 -7.27
CA ARG A 23 2.33 5.80 -7.71
C ARG A 23 1.40 5.41 -8.83
N ILE A 24 0.09 5.47 -8.58
CA ILE A 24 -0.94 5.17 -9.58
C ILE A 24 -1.44 6.49 -10.19
N VAL A 25 -1.41 6.58 -11.52
CA VAL A 25 -1.97 7.72 -12.27
C VAL A 25 -3.25 7.25 -12.94
N VAL A 26 -4.38 7.86 -12.59
CA VAL A 26 -5.68 7.61 -13.20
C VAL A 26 -6.15 8.86 -13.93
N PRO A 27 -6.98 8.72 -14.98
CA PRO A 27 -7.63 9.86 -15.62
C PRO A 27 -8.40 10.72 -14.62
N LYS A 28 -8.45 12.03 -14.86
CA LYS A 28 -9.22 12.95 -14.01
C LYS A 28 -10.69 12.50 -13.93
N GLY A 29 -11.27 12.61 -12.73
CA GLY A 29 -12.65 12.18 -12.45
C GLY A 29 -12.77 10.73 -11.95
N ARG A 30 -11.95 9.80 -12.47
CA ARG A 30 -12.03 8.37 -12.10
C ARG A 30 -11.60 8.08 -10.65
N LYS A 31 -10.74 8.92 -10.06
CA LYS A 31 -10.36 8.78 -8.64
C LYS A 31 -11.57 8.81 -7.72
N ALA A 32 -12.55 9.68 -7.99
CA ALA A 32 -13.74 9.80 -7.15
C ALA A 32 -14.62 8.55 -7.24
N GLU A 33 -14.74 7.96 -8.43
CA GLU A 33 -15.45 6.69 -8.64
C GLU A 33 -14.78 5.55 -7.88
N ILE A 34 -13.44 5.44 -7.96
CA ILE A 34 -12.67 4.42 -7.24
C ILE A 34 -12.80 4.60 -5.72
N GLU A 35 -12.74 5.84 -5.22
CA GLU A 35 -12.94 6.13 -3.80
C GLU A 35 -14.35 5.80 -3.33
N ALA A 36 -15.38 6.10 -4.13
CA ALA A 36 -16.76 5.77 -3.81
C ALA A 36 -16.98 4.25 -3.79
N TYR A 37 -16.42 3.52 -4.77
CA TYR A 37 -16.47 2.06 -4.82
C TYR A 37 -15.78 1.42 -3.61
N ALA A 38 -14.56 1.86 -3.28
CA ALA A 38 -13.83 1.37 -2.12
C ALA A 38 -14.61 1.65 -0.82
N ARG A 39 -15.16 2.87 -0.66
CA ARG A 39 -15.96 3.24 0.51
C ARG A 39 -17.23 2.40 0.63
N ALA A 40 -17.90 2.10 -0.49
CA ALA A 40 -19.08 1.23 -0.49
C ALA A 40 -18.75 -0.21 -0.07
N ALA A 41 -17.55 -0.69 -0.42
CA ALA A 41 -17.03 -1.99 0.03
C ALA A 41 -16.50 -1.96 1.48
N GLY A 42 -16.45 -0.80 2.14
CA GLY A 42 -15.83 -0.64 3.46
C GLY A 42 -14.31 -0.72 3.45
N GLU A 43 -13.69 -0.65 2.27
CA GLU A 43 -12.24 -0.78 2.08
C GLU A 43 -11.60 0.57 1.72
N SER A 44 -10.28 0.67 1.91
CA SER A 44 -9.51 1.79 1.37
C SER A 44 -9.21 1.58 -0.11
N VAL A 45 -8.94 2.66 -0.86
CA VAL A 45 -8.49 2.55 -2.27
C VAL A 45 -7.25 1.66 -2.39
N ASN A 46 -6.33 1.74 -1.43
CA ASN A 46 -5.15 0.88 -1.40
C ASN A 46 -5.50 -0.59 -1.18
N GLY A 47 -6.45 -0.88 -0.28
CA GLY A 47 -6.96 -2.24 -0.04
C GLY A 47 -7.60 -2.83 -1.28
N LEU A 48 -8.48 -2.05 -1.94
CA LEU A 48 -9.12 -2.44 -3.20
C LEU A 48 -8.09 -2.75 -4.29
N VAL A 49 -7.08 -1.87 -4.48
CA VAL A 49 -6.03 -2.09 -5.48
C VAL A 49 -5.23 -3.35 -5.17
N ASN A 50 -4.84 -3.56 -3.91
CA ASN A 50 -4.12 -4.77 -3.50
C ASN A 50 -4.96 -6.04 -3.67
N ALA A 51 -6.27 -5.98 -3.40
CA ALA A 51 -7.18 -7.10 -3.61
C ALA A 51 -7.30 -7.45 -5.10
N LEU A 52 -7.49 -6.45 -5.97
CA LEU A 52 -7.55 -6.65 -7.42
C LEU A 52 -6.24 -7.17 -8.00
N LEU A 53 -5.10 -6.66 -7.53
CA LEU A 53 -3.77 -7.14 -7.95
C LEU A 53 -3.55 -8.59 -7.53
N ARG A 54 -3.86 -8.91 -6.26
CA ARG A 54 -3.76 -10.27 -5.73
C ARG A 54 -4.65 -11.25 -6.49
N GLU A 55 -5.92 -10.90 -6.69
CA GLU A 55 -6.88 -11.70 -7.45
C GLU A 55 -6.36 -11.94 -8.88
N ARG A 56 -5.83 -10.89 -9.53
CA ARG A 56 -5.37 -11.01 -10.91
C ARG A 56 -4.06 -11.78 -11.07
N LEU A 57 -3.20 -11.74 -10.06
CA LEU A 57 -1.98 -12.54 -9.98
C LEU A 57 -2.25 -13.97 -9.50
N GLY A 58 -3.48 -14.29 -9.11
CA GLY A 58 -3.86 -15.62 -8.62
C GLY A 58 -3.19 -16.00 -7.30
N GLN A 59 -2.73 -15.01 -6.53
CA GLN A 59 -2.03 -15.25 -5.27
C GLN A 59 -3.04 -15.38 -4.13
N SER A 60 -2.84 -16.34 -3.25
CA SER A 60 -3.59 -16.41 -1.99
C SER A 60 -3.23 -15.22 -1.09
N GLU A 61 -4.11 -14.90 -0.15
CA GLU A 61 -3.83 -13.85 0.85
C GLU A 61 -2.54 -14.15 1.64
N GLU A 62 -2.30 -15.43 1.88
CA GLU A 62 -1.10 -15.94 2.56
C GLU A 62 0.17 -15.78 1.73
N GLU A 63 0.11 -15.87 0.40
CA GLU A 63 1.26 -15.62 -0.50
C GLU A 63 1.49 -14.12 -0.70
N TRP A 64 0.41 -13.34 -0.81
CA TRP A 64 0.47 -11.89 -0.93
C TRP A 64 1.05 -11.23 0.34
N LYS A 65 0.69 -11.76 1.52
CA LYS A 65 1.26 -11.33 2.82
C LYS A 65 2.67 -11.88 3.06
N ARG A 66 3.03 -13.02 2.45
CA ARG A 66 4.39 -13.59 2.54
C ARG A 66 5.44 -12.87 1.71
N GLY A 67 5.05 -11.87 0.91
CA GLY A 67 5.98 -11.03 0.16
C GLY A 67 7.14 -10.61 1.05
N GLU A 68 8.26 -11.29 0.86
CA GLU A 68 9.52 -11.20 1.61
C GLU A 68 9.36 -11.04 3.14
N SER A 69 8.73 -12.02 3.78
CA SER A 69 8.81 -12.20 5.25
C SER A 69 10.15 -12.83 5.69
N ASP A 70 11.27 -12.44 5.07
CA ASP A 70 12.62 -12.85 5.46
C ASP A 70 13.50 -11.58 5.59
N GLY A 71 13.95 -11.26 6.80
CA GLY A 71 14.98 -10.22 6.96
C GLY A 71 14.99 -9.41 8.26
N GLU A 72 15.25 -10.12 9.36
CA GLU A 72 16.15 -9.69 10.44
C GLU A 72 15.73 -8.51 11.35
N ASP A 73 15.54 -8.92 12.61
CA ASP A 73 16.00 -8.29 13.85
C ASP A 73 15.44 -6.93 14.23
N LEU A 74 14.58 -6.98 15.25
CA LEU A 74 14.61 -6.00 16.34
C LEU A 74 15.77 -6.32 17.27
#